data_AF-A0A0U2UZR9-F1
#
_entry.id   AF-A0A0U2UZR9-F1
#
_cell.length_a   1.000
_cell.length_b   1.000
_cell.length_c   1.000
_cell.angle_alpha   90.00
_cell.angle_beta   90.00
_cell.angle_gamma   90.00
#
_symmetry.space_group_name_H-M   'P 1'
#
loop_
_entity.id
_entity.type
_entity.pdbx_description
1 polymer ?
#
loop_
_entity_poly.entity_id
_entity_poly.type
_entity_poly.pdbx_seq_one_letter_code
_entity_poly.pdbx_strand_id
1 'polypeptide(L)'
;MSYADTFLNIYIRQRLLTMHTAMPAKIVSYDEAQGRATIQPLFMTKEYGKPPEPLPIVENVPVLKYRLRTEGGIVQEYTPVYEKDDVVFVACAERALDAVLADPGRVVLPSDTRHHSLNDAVILGALMT
;
A
#
# COMPACT_ATOMS: atom_id res chain seq x y z
N MET A 1 30.30 20.06 -11.51
CA MET A 1 29.82 18.92 -10.70
C MET A 1 30.74 17.74 -11.00
N SER A 2 31.26 17.06 -9.98
CA SER A 2 32.16 15.92 -10.20
C SER A 2 31.38 14.74 -10.81
N TYR A 3 32.06 13.90 -11.61
CA TYR A 3 31.46 12.66 -12.13
C TYR A 3 30.93 11.76 -11.01
N ALA A 4 31.62 11.73 -9.87
CA ALA A 4 31.21 11.01 -8.68
C ALA A 4 29.86 11.52 -8.13
N ASP A 5 29.66 12.85 -8.11
CA ASP A 5 28.40 13.46 -7.64
C ASP A 5 27.24 13.10 -8.57
N THR A 6 27.47 13.14 -9.88
CA THR A 6 26.45 12.80 -10.88
C THR A 6 26.05 11.33 -10.77
N PHE A 7 27.03 10.43 -10.63
CA PHE A 7 26.76 9.00 -10.44
C PHE A 7 25.95 8.73 -9.16
N LEU A 8 26.37 9.30 -8.02
CA LEU A 8 25.67 9.12 -6.74
C LEU A 8 24.23 9.65 -6.80
N ASN A 9 24.03 10.83 -7.39
CA ASN A 9 22.69 11.40 -7.52
C ASN A 9 21.76 10.55 -8.39
N ILE A 10 22.27 9.98 -9.49
CA ILE A 10 21.50 9.07 -10.34
C ILE A 10 21.13 7.80 -9.56
N TYR A 11 22.09 7.21 -8.85
CA TYR A 11 21.85 5.99 -8.07
C TYR A 11 20.83 6.20 -6.95
N ILE A 12 20.97 7.28 -6.17
CA ILE A 12 20.02 7.65 -5.12
C ILE A 12 18.63 7.87 -5.72
N ARG A 13 18.53 8.60 -6.84
CA ARG A 13 17.26 8.84 -7.51
C ARG A 13 16.59 7.55 -7.97
N GLN A 14 17.35 6.61 -8.52
CA GLN A 14 16.84 5.29 -8.91
C GLN A 14 16.27 4.53 -7.71
N ARG A 15 16.98 4.52 -6.58
CA ARG A 15 16.50 3.88 -5.34
C ARG A 15 15.22 4.52 -4.80
N LEU A 16 15.13 5.85 -4.84
CA LEU A 16 13.94 6.57 -4.40
C LEU A 16 12.72 6.28 -5.30
N LEU A 17 12.91 6.10 -6.60
CA LEU A 17 11.81 5.75 -7.52
C LEU A 17 11.25 4.34 -7.27
N THR A 18 12.08 3.42 -6.76
CA THR A 18 11.67 2.06 -6.40
C THR A 18 11.08 1.95 -4.98
N MET A 19 11.11 3.04 -4.21
CA MET A 19 10.61 3.04 -2.84
C MET A 19 9.11 3.36 -2.83
N HIS A 20 8.28 2.37 -2.53
CA HIS A 20 6.84 2.56 -2.46
C HIS A 20 6.44 3.14 -1.09
N THR A 21 5.70 4.25 -1.11
CA THR A 21 5.26 4.95 0.10
C THR A 21 3.75 4.99 0.18
N ALA A 22 3.11 5.66 -0.78
CA ALA A 22 1.67 5.64 -0.96
C ALA A 22 1.32 5.92 -2.42
N MET A 23 0.21 5.37 -2.88
CA MET A 23 -0.24 5.55 -4.25
C MET A 23 -1.75 5.30 -4.38
N PRO A 24 -2.40 5.84 -5.41
CA PRO A 24 -3.74 5.42 -5.78
C PRO A 24 -3.70 4.04 -6.43
N ALA A 25 -4.68 3.21 -6.10
CA ALA A 25 -4.91 1.89 -6.67
C ALA A 25 -6.39 1.72 -6.97
N LYS A 26 -6.74 0.77 -7.83
CA LYS A 26 -8.13 0.36 -8.05
C LYS A 26 -8.39 -1.02 -7.47
N ILE A 27 -9.62 -1.26 -7.01
CA ILE A 27 -10.02 -2.56 -6.49
C ILE A 27 -10.32 -3.53 -7.64
N VAL A 28 -9.68 -4.69 -7.61
CA VAL A 28 -9.94 -5.80 -8.53
C VAL A 28 -10.99 -6.75 -7.93
N SER A 29 -10.86 -7.04 -6.64
CA SER A 29 -11.82 -7.83 -5.85
C SER A 29 -11.71 -7.48 -4.37
N TYR A 30 -12.79 -7.67 -3.62
CA TYR A 30 -12.84 -7.42 -2.18
C TYR A 30 -13.55 -8.57 -1.45
N ASP A 31 -12.90 -9.09 -0.41
CA ASP A 31 -13.46 -10.05 0.54
C ASP A 31 -13.85 -9.30 1.82
N GLU A 32 -15.15 -9.03 1.97
CA GLU A 32 -15.72 -8.35 3.13
C GLU A 32 -15.55 -9.15 4.44
N ALA A 33 -15.59 -10.49 4.36
CA ALA A 33 -15.50 -11.33 5.55
C ALA A 33 -14.09 -11.30 6.14
N GLN A 34 -13.07 -11.28 5.28
CA GLN A 34 -11.67 -11.19 5.69
C GLN A 34 -11.16 -9.74 5.82
N GLY A 35 -11.86 -8.77 5.25
CA GLY A 35 -11.40 -7.37 5.17
C GLY A 35 -10.13 -7.24 4.32
N ARG A 36 -10.04 -8.01 3.24
CA ARG A 36 -8.88 -8.05 2.33
C ARG A 36 -9.30 -7.78 0.90
N ALA A 37 -8.49 -7.05 0.15
CA ALA A 37 -8.74 -6.75 -1.25
C ALA A 37 -7.57 -7.16 -2.14
N THR A 38 -7.88 -7.40 -3.40
CA THR A 38 -6.90 -7.43 -4.50
C THR A 38 -6.94 -6.07 -5.19
N ILE A 39 -5.78 -5.45 -5.37
CA ILE A 39 -5.67 -4.10 -5.94
C ILE A 39 -4.73 -4.07 -7.14
N GLN A 40 -5.00 -3.14 -8.05
CA GLN A 40 -4.11 -2.76 -9.14
C GLN A 40 -3.64 -1.32 -8.91
N PRO A 41 -2.36 -1.09 -8.58
CA PRO A 41 -1.84 0.28 -8.52
C PRO A 41 -2.00 1.00 -9.86
N LEU A 42 -2.28 2.30 -9.81
CA LEU A 42 -2.54 3.11 -11.01
C LEU A 42 -1.28 3.80 -11.57
N PHE A 43 -0.13 3.61 -10.95
CA PHE A 43 1.15 4.07 -11.47
C PHE A 43 1.80 3.04 -12.40
N MET A 44 2.53 3.55 -13.39
CA MET A 44 3.42 2.77 -14.24
C MET A 44 4.87 3.00 -13.80
N THR A 45 5.70 1.97 -13.97
CA THR A 45 7.15 2.11 -13.87
C THR A 45 7.77 2.11 -15.27
N LYS A 46 8.93 2.75 -15.41
CA LYS A 46 9.68 2.77 -16.66
C LYS A 46 11.14 2.48 -16.37
N GLU A 47 11.56 1.27 -16.68
CA GLU A 47 12.98 0.91 -16.67
C GLU A 47 13.71 1.56 -17.85
N TYR A 48 14.99 1.87 -17.67
CA TYR A 48 15.80 2.44 -18.73
C TYR A 48 15.88 1.49 -19.93
N GLY A 49 15.51 2.00 -21.11
CA GLY A 49 15.51 1.21 -22.35
C GLY A 49 14.30 0.28 -22.54
N LYS A 50 13.32 0.28 -21.62
CA LYS A 50 12.08 -0.49 -21.75
C LYS A 50 10.85 0.42 -21.88
N PRO A 51 9.75 -0.06 -22.50
CA PRO A 51 8.47 0.65 -22.46
C PRO A 51 7.95 0.78 -21.02
N PRO A 52 7.08 1.77 -20.74
CA PRO A 52 6.39 1.84 -19.45
C PRO A 52 5.50 0.60 -19.24
N GLU A 53 5.52 0.06 -18.03
CA GLU A 53 4.73 -1.11 -17.63
C GLU A 53 3.94 -0.80 -16.36
N PRO A 54 2.70 -1.34 -16.22
CA PRO A 54 1.93 -1.20 -15.00
C PRO A 54 2.64 -1.91 -13.83
N LEU A 55 2.47 -1.38 -12.62
CA LEU A 55 2.87 -2.10 -11.42
C LEU A 55 2.06 -3.41 -11.27
N PRO A 56 2.64 -4.43 -10.61
CA PRO A 56 1.95 -5.71 -10.43
C PRO A 56 0.68 -5.57 -9.59
N ILE A 57 -0.28 -6.46 -9.83
CA ILE A 57 -1.45 -6.64 -8.97
C ILE A 57 -0.96 -7.12 -7.60
N VAL A 58 -1.54 -6.55 -6.53
CA VAL A 58 -1.24 -6.92 -5.14
C VAL A 58 -2.46 -7.59 -4.55
N GLU A 59 -2.28 -8.81 -4.05
CA GLU A 59 -3.33 -9.61 -3.43
C GLU A 59 -3.30 -9.50 -1.90
N ASN A 60 -4.40 -9.89 -1.27
CA ASN A 60 -4.51 -10.02 0.19
C ASN A 60 -4.20 -8.72 0.97
N VAL A 61 -4.46 -7.56 0.36
CA VAL A 61 -4.18 -6.25 0.98
C VAL A 61 -5.19 -5.97 2.08
N PRO A 62 -4.77 -5.77 3.34
CA PRO A 62 -5.68 -5.46 4.43
C PRO A 62 -6.31 -4.07 4.25
N VAL A 63 -7.58 -3.96 4.65
CA VAL A 63 -8.31 -2.69 4.68
C VAL A 63 -8.41 -2.15 6.11
N LEU A 64 -8.17 -0.85 6.29
CA LEU A 64 -8.40 -0.21 7.59
C LEU A 64 -9.88 -0.25 7.99
N LYS A 65 -10.12 -0.67 9.24
CA LYS A 65 -11.43 -0.61 9.89
C LYS A 65 -11.48 0.58 10.83
N TYR A 66 -12.64 1.22 10.93
CA TYR A 66 -12.79 2.42 11.75
C TYR A 66 -13.75 2.19 12.91
N ARG A 67 -13.31 2.60 14.11
CA ARG A 67 -14.18 2.77 15.28
C ARG A 67 -14.50 4.25 15.41
N LEU A 68 -15.70 4.65 14.99
CA LEU A 68 -16.12 6.05 14.98
C LEU A 68 -17.23 6.27 15.99
N ARG A 69 -17.28 7.48 16.54
CA ARG A 69 -18.37 7.92 17.42
C ARG A 69 -19.47 8.53 16.55
N THR A 70 -20.69 8.04 16.68
CA THR A 70 -21.86 8.58 15.98
C THR A 70 -22.50 9.72 16.76
N GLU A 71 -23.44 10.41 16.11
CA GLU A 71 -24.35 11.31 16.82
C GLU A 71 -25.01 10.56 17.98
N GLY A 72 -24.95 11.14 19.19
CA GLY A 72 -25.38 10.49 20.43
C GLY A 72 -24.27 9.84 21.27
N GLY A 73 -23.02 9.85 20.82
CA GLY A 73 -21.86 9.42 21.63
C GLY A 73 -21.57 7.92 21.62
N ILE A 74 -22.35 7.14 20.89
CA ILE A 74 -22.21 5.70 20.75
C ILE A 74 -21.02 5.41 19.81
N VAL A 75 -20.12 4.53 20.22
CA VAL A 75 -19.01 4.07 19.38
C VAL A 75 -19.52 2.91 18.52
N GLN A 76 -19.39 3.03 17.21
CA GLN A 76 -19.76 2.00 16.23
C GLN A 76 -18.53 1.58 15.40
N GLU A 77 -18.46 0.29 15.08
CA GLU A 77 -17.47 -0.27 14.17
C GLU A 77 -18.01 -0.21 12.73
N TYR A 78 -17.27 0.46 11.86
CA TYR A 78 -17.60 0.58 10.44
C TYR A 78 -16.69 -0.33 9.64
N THR A 79 -17.32 -1.23 8.87
CA THR A 79 -16.62 -2.04 7.87
C THR A 79 -16.74 -1.32 6.53
N PRO A 80 -15.62 -0.98 5.89
CA PRO A 80 -15.64 -0.40 4.55
C PRO A 80 -16.22 -1.39 3.55
N VAL A 81 -17.04 -0.88 2.64
CA VAL A 81 -17.60 -1.61 1.50
C VAL A 81 -16.96 -1.04 0.25
N TYR A 82 -16.54 -1.91 -0.65
CA TYR A 82 -15.91 -1.54 -1.90
C TYR A 82 -16.43 -2.38 -3.05
N GLU A 83 -16.53 -1.75 -4.22
CA GLU A 83 -16.89 -2.39 -5.47
C GLU A 83 -15.68 -2.51 -6.41
N LYS A 84 -15.85 -3.33 -7.45
CA LYS A 84 -14.84 -3.46 -8.49
C LYS A 84 -14.65 -2.12 -9.19
N ASP A 85 -13.38 -1.80 -9.46
CA ASP A 85 -12.91 -0.56 -10.09
C ASP A 85 -13.04 0.71 -9.21
N ASP A 86 -13.43 0.59 -7.93
CA ASP A 86 -13.30 1.67 -6.95
C ASP A 86 -11.84 2.11 -6.81
N VAL A 87 -11.62 3.42 -6.82
CA VAL A 87 -10.30 4.01 -6.61
C VAL A 87 -10.06 4.20 -5.11
N VAL A 88 -8.97 3.62 -4.62
CA VAL A 88 -8.53 3.70 -3.23
C VAL A 88 -7.15 4.31 -3.11
N PHE A 89 -6.85 4.85 -1.94
CA PHE A 89 -5.50 5.27 -1.59
C PHE A 89 -4.85 4.20 -0.69
N VAL A 90 -3.65 3.76 -1.08
CA VAL A 90 -2.91 2.72 -0.36
C VAL A 90 -1.59 3.28 0.15
N ALA A 91 -1.18 2.83 1.34
CA ALA A 91 0.12 3.14 1.93
C ALA A 91 0.92 1.85 2.11
N CYS A 92 2.19 1.87 1.74
CA CYS A 92 3.14 0.79 1.93
C CYS A 92 3.89 1.00 3.24
N ALA A 93 3.95 -0.04 4.07
CA ALA A 93 4.69 0.00 5.32
C ALA A 93 6.20 0.03 5.09
N GLU A 94 6.92 0.65 6.03
CA GLU A 94 8.39 0.70 6.03
C GLU A 94 9.00 -0.71 6.19
N ARG A 95 8.31 -1.61 6.89
CA ARG A 95 8.71 -2.98 7.19
C ARG A 95 7.58 -3.95 6.89
N ALA A 96 7.94 -5.23 6.74
CA ALA A 96 6.99 -6.32 6.58
C ALA A 96 5.92 -6.34 7.68
N LEU A 97 4.65 -6.47 7.27
CA LEU A 97 3.49 -6.41 8.16
C LEU A 97 3.07 -7.78 8.72
N ASP A 98 3.54 -8.89 8.13
CA ASP A 98 3.06 -10.25 8.43
C ASP A 98 3.07 -10.57 9.93
N ALA A 99 4.19 -10.28 10.62
CA ALA A 99 4.33 -10.55 12.05
C ALA A 99 3.38 -9.71 12.91
N VAL A 100 3.16 -8.45 12.56
CA VAL A 100 2.27 -7.53 13.31
C VAL A 100 0.81 -7.91 13.10
N LEU A 101 0.47 -8.34 11.88
CA LEU A 101 -0.88 -8.79 11.55
C LEU A 101 -1.20 -10.17 12.16
N ALA A 102 -0.18 -11.01 12.40
CA ALA A 102 -0.33 -12.30 13.06
C ALA A 102 -0.48 -12.18 14.59
N ASP A 103 0.16 -11.20 15.24
CA ASP A 103 0.05 -10.94 16.69
C ASP A 103 -0.32 -9.47 16.97
N PRO A 104 -1.61 -9.10 16.80
CA PRO A 104 -2.04 -7.70 16.89
C PRO A 104 -1.79 -7.09 18.27
N GLY A 105 -1.17 -5.90 18.29
CA GLY A 105 -0.95 -5.13 19.51
C GLY A 105 0.33 -5.46 20.28
N ARG A 106 1.18 -6.35 19.75
CA ARG A 106 2.49 -6.64 20.31
C ARG A 106 3.62 -5.99 19.53
N VAL A 107 4.68 -5.65 20.24
CA VAL A 107 5.95 -5.25 19.62
C VAL A 107 6.63 -6.50 19.10
N VAL A 108 6.74 -6.61 17.78
CA VAL A 108 7.33 -7.76 17.11
C VAL A 108 8.51 -7.34 16.25
N LEU A 109 9.49 -8.23 16.11
CA LEU A 109 10.52 -8.08 15.09
C LEU A 109 9.88 -8.41 13.73
N PRO A 110 10.07 -7.58 12.69
CA PRO A 110 9.61 -7.92 11.34
C PRO A 110 10.16 -9.28 10.92
N SER A 111 9.29 -10.16 10.43
CA SER A 111 9.64 -11.52 10.00
C SER A 111 10.48 -11.55 8.72
N ASP A 112 10.49 -10.45 7.97
CA ASP A 112 11.17 -10.32 6.68
C ASP A 112 12.03 -9.03 6.64
N THR A 113 13.04 -9.06 5.78
CA THR A 113 13.92 -7.94 5.42
C THR A 113 13.30 -6.97 4.41
N ARG A 114 12.10 -7.25 3.90
CA ARG A 114 11.35 -6.35 3.01
C ARG A 114 11.19 -4.95 3.62
N HIS A 115 11.35 -3.98 2.73
CA HIS A 115 11.24 -2.55 3.00
C HIS A 115 10.43 -1.89 1.90
N HIS A 116 9.44 -1.06 2.26
CA HIS A 116 8.65 -0.28 1.29
C HIS A 116 8.12 -1.14 0.13
N SER A 117 7.68 -2.36 0.44
CA SER A 117 7.21 -3.32 -0.55
C SER A 117 5.75 -3.05 -0.90
N LEU A 118 5.38 -3.31 -2.16
CA LEU A 118 3.98 -3.32 -2.58
C LEU A 118 3.15 -4.36 -1.81
N ASN A 119 3.77 -5.48 -1.41
CA ASN A 119 3.09 -6.54 -0.66
C ASN A 119 2.69 -6.12 0.76
N ASP A 120 3.36 -5.10 1.30
CA ASP A 120 3.09 -4.55 2.63
C ASP A 120 2.21 -3.29 2.54
N ALA A 121 1.35 -3.23 1.51
CA ALA A 121 0.36 -2.19 1.34
C ALA A 121 -0.82 -2.35 2.30
N VAL A 122 -1.45 -1.23 2.67
CA VAL A 122 -2.68 -1.16 3.45
C VAL A 122 -3.61 -0.16 2.77
N ILE A 123 -4.88 -0.53 2.59
CA ILE A 123 -5.90 0.38 2.05
C ILE A 123 -6.33 1.35 3.13
N LEU A 124 -6.12 2.64 2.87
CA LEU A 124 -6.50 3.73 3.75
C LEU A 124 -7.94 4.21 3.53
N GLY A 125 -8.51 4.03 2.35
CA GLY A 125 -9.85 4.51 2.05
C GLY A 125 -10.09 4.69 0.57
N ALA A 126 -11.36 4.86 0.20
CA ALA A 126 -11.75 5.23 -1.17
C ALA A 126 -11.47 6.72 -1.43
N LEU A 127 -10.90 7.00 -2.59
CA LEU A 127 -10.89 8.33 -3.18
C LEU A 127 -12.23 8.50 -3.90
N MET A 128 -13.29 8.83 -3.16
CA MET A 128 -14.57 9.15 -3.76
C MET A 128 -14.36 10.38 -4.68
N THR A 129 -14.60 10.20 -5.97
CA THR A 129 -14.51 11.25 -7.01
C THR A 129 -15.83 11.38 -7.73
#